data_AF-A0A4Q0Y635-F1
#
_entry.id   AF-A0A4Q0Y635-F1
#
_cell.length_a   1.000
_cell.length_b   1.000
_cell.length_c   1.000
_cell.angle_alpha   90.00
_cell.angle_beta   90.00
_cell.angle_gamma   90.00
#
_symmetry.space_group_name_H-M   'P 1'
#
loop_
_entity.id
_entity.type
_entity.pdbx_description
1 polymer ?
#
loop_
_entity_poly.entity_id
_entity_poly.type
_entity_poly.pdbx_seq_one_letter_code
_entity_poly.pdbx_strand_id
1 'polypeptide(L)'
;MEELFNLTYKDEVELLKDEEDFEVLGDEKYLNHPDMEARLYWAFCRPNGSRAEQIADNEPLVSIMAFNHSKLPALKRFQLLHKDVISKDNLRVKIRNRTRMLFRSLVDNDFSELNQVLDLVPVFLPVAIDQLKTGRKWNDIPANEKEATKFIQKAKEFIDNSFLEALHFKLQSFEEFDQSELKEYLEKVISQKDKIDEIILKYYFLEADKWIKNSDLHILQKKGLEKLAKKLIE
;
A
#
# COMPACT_ATOMS: atom_id res chain seq x y z
N MET A 1 -3.40 6.49 24.42
CA MET A 1 -3.19 7.68 23.56
C MET A 1 -3.73 8.94 24.25
N GLU A 2 -4.67 8.81 25.19
CA GLU A 2 -5.21 9.91 26.02
C GLU A 2 -4.18 10.52 26.99
N GLU A 3 -3.19 9.76 27.48
CA GLU A 3 -2.21 10.27 28.47
C GLU A 3 -1.14 11.23 27.92
N LEU A 4 -1.15 11.56 26.62
CA LEU A 4 -0.18 12.49 26.00
C LEU A 4 -0.77 13.88 25.69
N PHE A 5 -2.05 14.10 25.99
CA PHE A 5 -2.70 15.38 25.73
C PHE A 5 -2.59 16.29 26.95
N ASN A 6 -1.56 17.11 26.97
CA ASN A 6 -1.64 18.34 27.72
C ASN A 6 -2.61 19.25 26.95
N LEU A 7 -3.75 19.59 27.56
CA LEU A 7 -4.85 20.33 26.92
C LEU A 7 -4.57 21.84 26.86
N THR A 8 -3.30 22.24 26.93
CA THR A 8 -2.85 23.63 27.06
C THR A 8 -3.50 24.54 26.00
N TYR A 9 -3.54 24.07 24.75
CA TYR A 9 -4.08 24.83 23.61
C TYR A 9 -5.50 24.41 23.21
N LYS A 10 -6.15 23.53 23.98
CA LYS A 10 -7.47 22.99 23.63
C LYS A 10 -8.49 24.11 23.53
N ASP A 11 -8.65 24.87 24.60
CA ASP A 11 -9.68 25.91 24.69
C ASP A 11 -9.46 27.00 23.63
N GLU A 12 -8.20 27.36 23.36
CA GLU A 12 -7.87 28.32 22.30
C GLU A 12 -8.27 27.83 20.89
N VAL A 13 -8.05 26.55 20.59
CA VAL A 13 -8.41 25.99 19.28
C VAL A 13 -9.92 25.74 19.19
N GLU A 14 -10.60 25.36 20.27
CA GLU A 14 -12.06 25.23 20.27
C GLU A 14 -12.73 26.56 19.97
N LEU A 15 -12.24 27.68 20.56
CA LEU A 15 -12.75 29.01 20.23
C LEU A 15 -12.54 29.37 18.75
N LEU A 16 -11.41 28.96 18.17
CA LEU A 16 -11.12 29.22 16.74
C LEU A 16 -12.01 28.40 15.79
N LYS A 17 -12.60 27.27 16.22
CA LYS A 17 -13.42 26.42 15.34
C LYS A 17 -14.72 27.08 14.87
N ASP A 18 -15.19 28.07 15.62
CA ASP A 18 -16.41 28.81 15.29
C ASP A 18 -16.17 29.89 14.22
N GLU A 19 -14.90 30.14 13.85
CA GLU A 19 -14.52 31.11 12.82
C GLU A 19 -14.65 30.53 11.40
N GLU A 20 -15.13 31.33 10.43
CA GLU A 20 -15.29 30.91 9.04
C GLU A 20 -13.95 30.50 8.38
N ASP A 21 -12.85 31.16 8.77
CA ASP A 21 -11.49 30.91 8.26
C ASP A 21 -10.64 30.06 9.22
N PHE A 22 -11.27 29.20 10.03
CA PHE A 22 -10.61 28.40 11.08
C PHE A 22 -9.28 27.76 10.67
N GLU A 23 -9.23 27.10 9.50
CA GLU A 23 -8.02 26.41 9.04
C GLU A 23 -6.88 27.38 8.70
N VAL A 24 -7.20 28.53 8.09
CA VAL A 24 -6.20 29.54 7.72
C VAL A 24 -5.64 30.20 8.97
N LEU A 25 -6.52 30.64 9.88
CA LEU A 25 -6.14 31.25 11.15
C LEU A 25 -5.31 30.28 12.02
N GLY A 26 -5.71 29.01 12.05
CA GLY A 26 -4.97 27.99 12.77
C GLY A 26 -3.61 27.67 12.13
N ASP A 27 -3.51 27.63 10.79
CA ASP A 27 -2.24 27.47 10.10
C ASP A 27 -1.30 28.66 10.38
N GLU A 28 -1.79 29.90 10.32
CA GLU A 28 -1.00 31.09 10.64
C GLU A 28 -0.49 31.09 12.08
N LYS A 29 -1.35 30.68 13.02
CA LYS A 29 -1.04 30.72 14.46
C LYS A 29 -0.17 29.55 14.92
N TYR A 30 -0.43 28.34 14.44
CA TYR A 30 0.10 27.12 15.04
C TYR A 30 1.08 26.33 14.17
N LEU A 31 1.12 26.54 12.85
CA LEU A 31 1.92 25.68 11.96
C LEU A 31 3.43 25.76 12.28
N ASN A 32 3.94 26.97 12.54
CA ASN A 32 5.34 27.24 12.85
C ASN A 32 5.54 27.75 14.29
N HIS A 33 4.59 27.45 15.19
CA HIS A 33 4.61 27.95 16.56
C HIS A 33 5.86 27.47 17.31
N PRO A 34 6.53 28.30 18.14
CA PRO A 34 7.75 27.90 18.84
C PRO A 34 7.52 26.75 19.82
N ASP A 35 6.35 26.72 20.49
CA ASP A 35 5.96 25.60 21.35
C ASP A 35 5.55 24.37 20.53
N MET A 36 6.21 23.25 20.82
CA MET A 36 5.93 21.93 20.24
C MET A 36 4.50 21.46 20.56
N GLU A 37 3.99 21.70 21.78
CA GLU A 37 2.63 21.27 22.16
C GLU A 37 1.56 21.93 21.27
N ALA A 38 1.75 23.21 20.92
CA ALA A 38 0.85 23.92 20.01
C ALA A 38 0.85 23.30 18.61
N ARG A 39 2.04 23.02 18.05
CA ARG A 39 2.18 22.40 16.72
C ARG A 39 1.59 20.99 16.70
N LEU A 40 1.85 20.21 17.77
CA LEU A 40 1.32 18.87 17.96
C LEU A 40 -0.20 18.85 17.97
N TYR A 41 -0.80 19.74 18.77
CA TYR A 41 -2.24 19.82 18.91
C TYR A 41 -2.90 20.31 17.61
N TRP A 42 -2.29 21.28 16.91
CA TRP A 42 -2.77 21.70 15.60
C TRP A 42 -2.70 20.57 14.56
N ALA A 43 -1.63 19.77 14.54
CA ALA A 43 -1.54 18.62 13.65
C ALA A 43 -2.69 17.61 13.84
N PHE A 44 -3.21 17.48 15.07
CA PHE A 44 -4.36 16.65 15.39
C PHE A 44 -5.71 17.28 14.96
N CYS A 45 -5.90 18.58 15.23
CA CYS A 45 -7.19 19.26 15.04
C CYS A 45 -7.43 19.82 13.63
N ARG A 46 -6.40 19.91 12.78
CA ARG A 46 -6.49 20.53 11.45
C ARG A 46 -7.58 19.86 10.58
N PRO A 47 -8.60 20.59 10.09
CA PRO A 47 -9.78 20.01 9.42
C PRO A 47 -9.47 19.15 8.18
N ASN A 48 -8.60 19.66 7.29
CA ASN A 48 -8.23 18.95 6.08
C ASN A 48 -7.07 17.96 6.26
N GLY A 49 -6.77 17.61 7.51
CA GLY A 49 -5.63 16.78 7.85
C GLY A 49 -4.32 17.54 7.77
N SER A 50 -3.28 16.94 8.34
CA SER A 50 -1.98 17.60 8.52
C SER A 50 -1.22 17.75 7.18
N ARG A 51 -0.53 18.87 7.04
CA ARG A 51 0.25 19.24 5.83
C ARG A 51 1.63 18.60 5.82
N ALA A 52 2.31 18.72 4.70
CA ALA A 52 3.65 18.18 4.49
C ALA A 52 4.67 18.73 5.51
N GLU A 53 4.57 20.01 5.82
CA GLU A 53 5.42 20.75 6.76
C GLU A 53 5.32 20.15 8.18
N GLN A 54 4.12 19.74 8.60
CA GLN A 54 3.89 19.14 9.92
C GLN A 54 4.41 17.71 10.00
N ILE A 55 4.37 16.94 8.90
CA ILE A 55 4.98 15.61 8.86
C ILE A 55 6.51 15.74 8.92
N ALA A 56 7.06 16.76 8.26
CA ALA A 56 8.49 17.08 8.26
C ALA A 56 8.96 17.86 9.50
N ASP A 57 8.12 18.00 10.52
CA ASP A 57 8.47 18.71 11.75
C ASP A 57 9.72 18.10 12.40
N ASN A 58 10.55 18.97 12.99
CA ASN A 58 11.78 18.56 13.64
C ASN A 58 11.54 17.75 14.92
N GLU A 59 10.34 17.86 15.51
CA GLU A 59 9.95 17.10 16.69
C GLU A 59 9.26 15.78 16.29
N PRO A 60 9.80 14.61 16.71
CA PRO A 60 9.25 13.31 16.32
C PRO A 60 7.78 13.11 16.67
N LEU A 61 7.31 13.68 17.79
CA LEU A 61 5.92 13.54 18.23
C LEU A 61 4.95 14.32 17.32
N VAL A 62 5.34 15.53 16.90
CA VAL A 62 4.55 16.33 15.94
C VAL A 62 4.49 15.60 14.60
N SER A 63 5.64 15.11 14.11
CA SER A 63 5.73 14.32 12.89
C SER A 63 4.83 13.07 12.91
N ILE A 64 4.82 12.33 14.03
CA ILE A 64 3.93 11.16 14.24
C ILE A 64 2.45 11.56 14.17
N MET A 65 2.07 12.63 14.89
CA MET A 65 0.69 13.10 14.89
C MET A 65 0.26 13.50 13.48
N ALA A 66 1.09 14.28 12.81
CA ALA A 66 0.84 14.72 11.46
C ALA A 66 0.73 13.55 10.47
N PHE A 67 1.62 12.56 10.57
CA PHE A 67 1.56 11.35 9.75
C PHE A 67 0.22 10.62 9.93
N ASN A 68 -0.24 10.49 11.17
CA ASN A 68 -1.48 9.78 11.52
C ASN A 68 -2.75 10.51 11.06
N HIS A 69 -2.73 11.84 11.00
CA HIS A 69 -3.89 12.69 10.68
C HIS A 69 -3.85 13.32 9.29
N SER A 70 -2.77 13.13 8.53
CA SER A 70 -2.70 13.62 7.15
C SER A 70 -3.70 12.93 6.21
N LYS A 71 -4.01 13.60 5.10
CA LYS A 71 -4.69 13.03 3.92
C LYS A 71 -3.74 12.77 2.74
N LEU A 72 -2.44 13.05 2.90
CA LEU A 72 -1.43 12.85 1.84
C LEU A 72 -1.30 11.36 1.43
N PRO A 73 -0.81 11.06 0.22
CA PRO A 73 -0.47 9.69 -0.21
C PRO A 73 0.59 9.05 0.69
N ALA A 74 0.62 7.72 0.75
CA ALA A 74 1.47 6.98 1.67
C ALA A 74 2.95 7.30 1.45
N LEU A 75 3.41 7.27 0.21
CA LEU A 75 4.78 7.59 -0.17
C LEU A 75 5.18 8.98 0.33
N LYS A 76 4.34 9.98 0.08
CA LYS A 76 4.64 11.35 0.49
C LYS A 76 4.75 11.48 2.01
N ARG A 77 3.90 10.77 2.77
CA ARG A 77 4.02 10.74 4.23
C ARG A 77 5.33 10.11 4.68
N PHE A 78 5.72 8.96 4.12
CA PHE A 78 6.96 8.27 4.51
C PHE A 78 8.22 9.02 4.09
N GLN A 79 8.20 9.75 2.97
CA GLN A 79 9.31 10.62 2.55
C GLN A 79 9.58 11.77 3.53
N LEU A 80 8.54 12.27 4.18
CA LEU A 80 8.61 13.42 5.08
C LEU A 80 8.77 13.01 6.55
N LEU A 81 8.47 11.74 6.88
CA LEU A 81 8.44 11.24 8.25
C LEU A 81 9.79 11.43 8.93
N HIS A 82 9.77 11.92 10.17
CA HIS A 82 10.98 12.12 10.95
C HIS A 82 11.78 10.81 11.11
N LYS A 83 13.09 10.85 10.83
CA LYS A 83 13.99 9.68 10.80
C LYS A 83 14.00 8.85 12.09
N ASP A 84 13.85 9.51 13.24
CA ASP A 84 13.80 8.83 14.54
C ASP A 84 12.57 7.93 14.67
N VAL A 85 11.47 8.31 14.02
CA VAL A 85 10.25 7.50 14.01
C VAL A 85 10.51 6.19 13.28
N ILE A 86 11.31 6.19 12.21
CA ILE A 86 11.67 4.98 11.46
C ILE A 86 12.68 4.13 12.24
N SER A 87 13.70 4.76 12.83
CA SER A 87 14.80 4.03 13.47
C SER A 87 14.47 3.50 14.88
N LYS A 88 13.59 4.16 15.64
CA LYS A 88 13.30 3.80 17.04
C LYS A 88 11.98 3.04 17.20
N ASP A 89 12.03 1.82 17.73
CA ASP A 89 10.89 0.92 17.89
C ASP A 89 9.74 1.52 18.70
N ASN A 90 10.06 2.20 19.81
CA ASN A 90 9.10 2.85 20.69
C ASN A 90 8.34 4.00 20.01
N LEU A 91 8.94 4.63 18.99
CA LEU A 91 8.29 5.63 18.16
C LEU A 91 7.53 5.00 17.00
N ARG A 92 8.10 3.99 16.31
CA ARG A 92 7.42 3.25 15.22
C ARG A 92 6.05 2.72 15.66
N VAL A 93 5.95 2.23 16.90
CA VAL A 93 4.69 1.68 17.41
C VAL A 93 3.53 2.69 17.37
N LYS A 94 3.83 4.00 17.46
CA LYS A 94 2.84 5.08 17.47
C LYS A 94 2.22 5.36 16.10
N ILE A 95 2.86 4.93 15.00
CA ILE A 95 2.30 5.05 13.64
C ILE A 95 1.85 3.71 13.05
N ARG A 96 1.96 2.62 13.82
CA ARG A 96 1.69 1.25 13.34
C ARG A 96 0.27 1.10 12.80
N ASN A 97 -0.73 1.64 13.48
CA ASN A 97 -2.12 1.50 13.05
C ASN A 97 -2.40 2.23 11.73
N ARG A 98 -1.91 3.47 11.58
CA ARG A 98 -2.04 4.20 10.32
C ARG A 98 -1.26 3.51 9.20
N THR A 99 -0.04 3.05 9.48
CA THR A 99 0.77 2.29 8.52
C THR A 99 0.02 1.06 8.02
N ARG A 100 -0.60 0.26 8.91
CA ARG A 100 -1.45 -0.88 8.53
C ARG A 100 -2.57 -0.46 7.58
N MET A 101 -3.29 0.62 7.90
CA MET A 101 -4.38 1.11 7.04
C MET A 101 -3.89 1.54 5.65
N LEU A 102 -2.77 2.25 5.59
CA LEU A 102 -2.15 2.67 4.33
C LEU A 102 -1.73 1.44 3.52
N PHE A 103 -1.03 0.50 4.14
CA PHE A 103 -0.53 -0.70 3.45
C PHE A 103 -1.65 -1.63 3.01
N ARG A 104 -2.76 -1.69 3.74
CA ARG A 104 -3.97 -2.37 3.26
C ARG A 104 -4.46 -1.78 1.95
N SER A 105 -4.54 -0.45 1.87
CA SER A 105 -4.96 0.23 0.65
C SER A 105 -3.99 0.01 -0.50
N LEU A 106 -2.68 0.05 -0.22
CA LEU A 106 -1.65 -0.12 -1.24
C LEU A 106 -1.57 -1.56 -1.75
N VAL A 107 -1.62 -2.55 -0.87
CA VAL A 107 -1.64 -3.95 -1.30
C VAL A 107 -2.90 -4.29 -2.10
N ASP A 108 -4.02 -3.63 -1.80
CA ASP A 108 -5.26 -3.84 -2.56
C ASP A 108 -5.22 -3.17 -3.95
N ASN A 109 -4.53 -2.03 -4.09
CA ASN A 109 -4.68 -1.17 -5.29
C ASN A 109 -3.39 -0.79 -6.02
N ASP A 110 -2.28 -0.65 -5.33
CA ASP A 110 -1.07 -0.02 -5.87
C ASP A 110 0.21 -0.63 -5.28
N PHE A 111 0.63 -1.74 -5.87
CA PHE A 111 1.92 -2.35 -5.59
C PHE A 111 3.10 -1.44 -5.98
N SER A 112 2.93 -0.50 -6.92
CA SER A 112 4.00 0.41 -7.32
C SER A 112 4.35 1.37 -6.19
N GLU A 113 3.35 2.07 -5.64
CA GLU A 113 3.55 2.95 -4.47
C GLU A 113 4.00 2.12 -3.25
N LEU A 114 3.46 0.92 -3.04
CA LEU A 114 3.91 0.01 -1.97
C LEU A 114 5.41 -0.26 -2.05
N ASN A 115 5.91 -0.64 -3.23
CA ASN A 115 7.32 -0.94 -3.43
C ASN A 115 8.20 0.28 -3.14
N GLN A 116 7.79 1.46 -3.61
CA GLN A 116 8.51 2.72 -3.36
C GLN A 116 8.56 3.06 -1.87
N VAL A 117 7.47 2.84 -1.14
CA VAL A 117 7.46 3.02 0.32
C VAL A 117 8.42 2.04 0.99
N LEU A 118 8.39 0.76 0.60
CA LEU A 118 9.24 -0.26 1.18
C LEU A 118 10.73 -0.10 0.82
N ASP A 119 11.06 0.59 -0.26
CA ASP A 119 12.43 1.04 -0.55
C ASP A 119 12.92 2.07 0.47
N LEU A 120 12.03 2.98 0.92
CA LEU A 120 12.36 4.00 1.92
C LEU A 120 12.38 3.44 3.35
N VAL A 121 11.42 2.58 3.67
CA VAL A 121 11.19 2.09 5.05
C VAL A 121 11.03 0.57 5.10
N PRO A 122 12.07 -0.21 4.75
CA PRO A 122 11.99 -1.68 4.67
C PRO A 122 11.62 -2.36 5.99
N VAL A 123 11.84 -1.69 7.12
CA VAL A 123 11.44 -2.16 8.47
C VAL A 123 9.94 -2.45 8.59
N PHE A 124 9.09 -1.87 7.73
CA PHE A 124 7.65 -2.13 7.72
C PHE A 124 7.23 -3.26 6.77
N LEU A 125 8.15 -3.95 6.09
CA LEU A 125 7.83 -5.09 5.22
C LEU A 125 6.95 -6.15 5.90
N PRO A 126 7.19 -6.57 7.16
CA PRO A 126 6.29 -7.51 7.85
C PRO A 126 4.85 -6.99 7.98
N VAL A 127 4.67 -5.68 8.10
CA VAL A 127 3.33 -5.06 8.13
C VAL A 127 2.66 -5.13 6.77
N ALA A 128 3.40 -4.92 5.68
CA ALA A 128 2.85 -5.04 4.33
C ALA A 128 2.41 -6.47 4.01
N ILE A 129 3.22 -7.45 4.39
CA ILE A 129 2.90 -8.88 4.24
C ILE A 129 1.67 -9.26 5.06
N ASP A 130 1.58 -8.81 6.31
CA ASP A 130 0.40 -9.04 7.14
C ASP A 130 -0.86 -8.46 6.49
N GLN A 131 -0.77 -7.26 5.89
CA GLN A 131 -1.91 -6.66 5.19
C GLN A 131 -2.25 -7.34 3.86
N LEU A 132 -1.28 -7.95 3.16
CA LEU A 132 -1.58 -8.82 2.02
C LEU A 132 -2.43 -10.02 2.45
N LYS A 133 -1.97 -10.70 3.51
CA LYS A 133 -2.57 -11.96 3.98
C LYS A 133 -3.94 -11.75 4.63
N THR A 134 -4.07 -10.71 5.45
CA THR A 134 -5.23 -10.53 6.35
C THR A 134 -6.04 -9.26 6.09
N GLY A 135 -5.52 -8.35 5.26
CA GLY A 135 -6.20 -7.13 4.90
C GLY A 135 -7.46 -7.45 4.11
N ARG A 136 -8.55 -6.71 4.41
CA ARG A 136 -9.76 -6.76 3.58
C ARG A 136 -9.42 -6.22 2.19
N LYS A 137 -9.82 -6.97 1.17
CA LYS A 137 -9.66 -6.64 -0.24
C LYS A 137 -11.02 -6.16 -0.74
N TRP A 138 -11.08 -4.93 -1.23
CA TRP A 138 -12.31 -4.27 -1.64
C TRP A 138 -12.35 -3.98 -3.15
N ASN A 139 -11.18 -4.00 -3.78
CA ASN A 139 -11.04 -3.63 -5.17
C ASN A 139 -10.69 -4.86 -6.02
N ASP A 140 -11.42 -5.00 -7.13
CA ASP A 140 -11.21 -6.05 -8.13
C ASP A 140 -10.13 -5.65 -9.15
N ILE A 141 -9.17 -4.81 -8.73
CA ILE A 141 -8.06 -4.36 -9.57
C ILE A 141 -6.95 -5.42 -9.49
N PRO A 142 -6.56 -6.06 -10.60
CA PRO A 142 -5.42 -6.96 -10.63
C PRO A 142 -4.11 -6.20 -10.42
N ALA A 143 -3.21 -6.80 -9.65
CA ALA A 143 -1.87 -6.31 -9.44
C ALA A 143 -1.06 -6.38 -10.73
N ASN A 144 -0.26 -5.34 -10.98
CA ASN A 144 0.72 -5.35 -12.05
C ASN A 144 1.77 -6.43 -11.79
N GLU A 145 2.03 -7.31 -12.76
CA GLU A 145 2.89 -8.48 -12.59
C GLU A 145 4.33 -8.11 -12.25
N LYS A 146 4.84 -6.98 -12.79
CA LYS A 146 6.19 -6.50 -12.52
C LYS A 146 6.32 -5.92 -11.11
N GLU A 147 5.30 -5.20 -10.65
CA GLU A 147 5.31 -4.64 -9.30
C GLU A 147 5.06 -5.74 -8.24
N ALA A 148 4.20 -6.72 -8.54
CA ALA A 148 4.05 -7.93 -7.74
C ALA A 148 5.38 -8.71 -7.67
N THR A 149 6.09 -8.83 -8.79
CA THR A 149 7.44 -9.43 -8.83
C THR A 149 8.41 -8.73 -7.90
N LYS A 150 8.50 -7.39 -7.94
CA LYS A 150 9.35 -6.63 -7.02
C LYS A 150 8.98 -6.88 -5.56
N PHE A 151 7.69 -6.97 -5.24
CA PHE A 151 7.23 -7.24 -3.88
C PHE A 151 7.59 -8.67 -3.42
N ILE A 152 7.44 -9.69 -4.29
CA ILE A 152 7.89 -11.06 -4.04
C ILE A 152 9.39 -11.08 -3.72
N GLN A 153 10.19 -10.35 -4.50
CA GLN A 153 11.65 -10.29 -4.30
C GLN A 153 12.04 -9.69 -2.94
N LYS A 154 11.27 -8.71 -2.44
CA LYS A 154 11.43 -8.17 -1.09
C LYS A 154 10.98 -9.15 -0.01
N ALA A 155 9.91 -9.90 -0.28
CA ALA A 155 9.24 -10.78 0.68
C ALA A 155 9.78 -12.22 0.71
N LYS A 156 10.89 -12.55 0.02
CA LYS A 156 11.41 -13.93 -0.15
C LYS A 156 11.40 -14.79 1.12
N GLU A 157 11.83 -14.23 2.24
CA GLU A 157 11.93 -14.94 3.52
C GLU A 157 10.57 -15.17 4.22
N PHE A 158 9.52 -14.53 3.73
CA PHE A 158 8.17 -14.55 4.29
C PHE A 158 7.16 -15.29 3.40
N ILE A 159 7.61 -15.89 2.30
CA ILE A 159 6.74 -16.61 1.37
C ILE A 159 6.31 -17.92 2.03
N ASP A 160 5.02 -18.00 2.34
CA ASP A 160 4.32 -19.20 2.77
C ASP A 160 3.04 -19.40 1.95
N ASN A 161 2.33 -20.52 2.17
CA ASN A 161 1.11 -20.82 1.42
C ASN A 161 0.07 -19.71 1.53
N SER A 162 -0.09 -19.11 2.72
CA SER A 162 -1.06 -18.04 2.94
C SER A 162 -0.67 -16.75 2.21
N PHE A 163 0.63 -16.45 2.09
CA PHE A 163 1.13 -15.37 1.22
C PHE A 163 0.78 -15.64 -0.24
N LEU A 164 1.05 -16.86 -0.73
CA LEU A 164 0.79 -17.24 -2.13
C LEU A 164 -0.70 -17.16 -2.47
N GLU A 165 -1.56 -17.73 -1.63
CA GLU A 165 -3.02 -17.62 -1.77
C GLU A 165 -3.48 -16.15 -1.83
N ALA A 166 -2.95 -15.33 -0.92
CA ALA A 166 -3.32 -13.93 -0.87
C ALA A 166 -2.83 -13.13 -2.08
N LEU A 167 -1.63 -13.43 -2.58
CA LEU A 167 -1.05 -12.84 -3.78
C LEU A 167 -1.82 -13.26 -5.02
N HIS A 168 -2.12 -14.55 -5.20
CA HIS A 168 -2.86 -15.07 -6.34
C HIS A 168 -4.24 -14.43 -6.47
N PHE A 169 -4.91 -14.18 -5.36
CA PHE A 169 -6.18 -13.45 -5.36
C PHE A 169 -6.06 -12.03 -5.94
N LYS A 170 -4.88 -11.42 -5.92
CA LYS A 170 -4.63 -10.12 -6.53
C LYS A 170 -4.12 -10.21 -7.98
N LEU A 171 -3.86 -11.39 -8.52
CA LEU A 171 -3.44 -11.54 -9.91
C LEU A 171 -4.66 -11.62 -10.85
N GLN A 172 -4.42 -11.53 -12.15
CA GLN A 172 -5.51 -11.60 -13.14
C GLN A 172 -6.21 -12.96 -13.08
N SER A 173 -7.53 -12.95 -12.86
CA SER A 173 -8.38 -14.13 -13.03
C SER A 173 -8.73 -14.36 -14.50
N PHE A 174 -8.82 -15.63 -14.90
CA PHE A 174 -9.24 -16.03 -16.25
C PHE A 174 -10.70 -16.52 -16.29
N GLU A 175 -11.42 -16.53 -15.16
CA GLU A 175 -12.77 -17.10 -15.07
C GLU A 175 -13.76 -16.47 -16.07
N GLU A 176 -13.62 -15.17 -16.33
CA GLU A 176 -14.49 -14.42 -17.24
C GLU A 176 -13.92 -14.29 -18.66
N PHE A 177 -12.71 -14.81 -18.91
CA PHE A 177 -12.08 -14.66 -20.22
C PHE A 177 -12.76 -15.53 -21.28
N ASP A 178 -12.87 -14.99 -22.49
CA ASP A 178 -13.06 -15.77 -23.70
C ASP A 178 -11.73 -16.30 -24.28
N GLN A 179 -11.82 -17.08 -25.36
CA GLN A 179 -10.63 -17.67 -26.00
C GLN A 179 -9.63 -16.61 -26.49
N SER A 180 -10.12 -15.51 -27.06
CA SER A 180 -9.29 -14.45 -27.62
C SER A 180 -8.62 -13.66 -26.50
N GLU A 181 -9.35 -13.31 -25.46
CA GLU A 181 -8.85 -12.61 -24.28
C GLU A 181 -7.75 -13.41 -23.58
N LEU A 182 -7.96 -14.71 -23.35
CA LEU A 182 -6.93 -15.57 -22.78
C LEU A 182 -5.68 -15.63 -23.65
N LYS A 183 -5.85 -15.77 -24.97
CA LYS A 183 -4.74 -15.81 -25.91
C LYS A 183 -3.93 -14.50 -25.85
N GLU A 184 -4.61 -13.36 -25.96
CA GLU A 184 -3.98 -12.03 -25.93
C GLU A 184 -3.26 -11.78 -24.61
N TYR A 185 -3.88 -12.16 -23.50
CA TYR A 185 -3.27 -12.03 -22.18
C TYR A 185 -2.02 -12.91 -22.03
N LEU A 186 -2.06 -14.18 -22.45
CA LEU A 186 -0.90 -15.07 -22.44
C LEU A 186 0.23 -14.51 -23.32
N GLU A 187 -0.06 -14.05 -24.54
CA GLU A 187 0.93 -13.44 -25.43
C GLU A 187 1.56 -12.18 -24.82
N LYS A 188 0.75 -11.33 -24.17
CA LYS A 188 1.24 -10.18 -23.40
C LYS A 188 2.20 -10.61 -22.29
N VAL A 189 1.82 -11.58 -21.45
CA VAL A 189 2.67 -12.07 -20.35
C VAL A 189 3.97 -12.67 -20.88
N ILE A 190 3.90 -13.48 -21.94
CA ILE A 190 5.08 -14.09 -22.59
C ILE A 190 6.05 -13.02 -23.08
N SER A 191 5.56 -11.94 -23.70
CA SER A 191 6.41 -10.84 -24.21
C SER A 191 7.25 -10.14 -23.15
N GLN A 192 6.88 -10.29 -21.87
CA GLN A 192 7.55 -9.68 -20.72
C GLN A 192 7.96 -10.71 -19.66
N LYS A 193 8.01 -12.00 -20.02
CA LYS A 193 8.25 -13.13 -19.12
C LYS A 193 9.50 -12.94 -18.25
N ASP A 194 10.60 -12.47 -18.83
CA ASP A 194 11.88 -12.27 -18.13
C ASP A 194 11.81 -11.21 -17.01
N LYS A 195 10.74 -10.43 -16.95
CA LYS A 195 10.50 -9.39 -15.93
C LYS A 195 9.48 -9.83 -14.87
N ILE A 196 8.97 -11.05 -14.96
CA ILE A 196 7.93 -11.59 -14.09
C ILE A 196 8.51 -12.77 -13.29
N ASP A 197 8.21 -12.81 -12.00
CA ASP A 197 8.63 -13.88 -11.11
C ASP A 197 8.04 -15.24 -11.51
N GLU A 198 8.83 -16.31 -11.33
CA GLU A 198 8.40 -17.67 -11.64
C GLU A 198 7.14 -18.10 -10.88
N ILE A 199 6.89 -17.56 -9.68
CA ILE A 199 5.68 -17.84 -8.89
C ILE A 199 4.43 -17.38 -9.67
N ILE A 200 4.46 -16.17 -10.22
CA ILE A 200 3.34 -15.61 -11.00
C ILE A 200 3.16 -16.38 -12.31
N LEU A 201 4.26 -16.70 -12.99
CA LEU A 201 4.21 -17.46 -14.24
C LEU A 201 3.63 -18.87 -14.04
N LYS A 202 4.02 -19.56 -12.96
CA LYS A 202 3.45 -20.86 -12.58
C LYS A 202 1.97 -20.75 -12.25
N TYR A 203 1.55 -19.72 -11.53
CA TYR A 203 0.13 -19.46 -11.25
C TYR A 203 -0.68 -19.32 -12.55
N TYR A 204 -0.26 -18.46 -13.48
CA TYR A 204 -0.97 -18.28 -14.75
C TYR A 204 -0.96 -19.53 -15.62
N PHE A 205 0.13 -20.31 -15.63
CA PHE A 205 0.15 -21.59 -16.32
C PHE A 205 -0.93 -22.55 -15.77
N LEU A 206 -1.06 -22.67 -14.45
CA LEU A 206 -2.03 -23.56 -13.81
C LEU A 206 -3.48 -23.09 -14.04
N GLU A 207 -3.74 -21.79 -13.92
CA GLU A 207 -5.06 -21.22 -14.18
C GLU A 207 -5.45 -21.34 -15.65
N ALA A 208 -4.52 -21.12 -16.58
CA ALA A 208 -4.77 -21.34 -18.00
C ALA A 208 -5.07 -22.82 -18.31
N ASP A 209 -4.30 -23.76 -17.75
CA ASP A 209 -4.53 -25.20 -17.92
C ASP A 209 -5.91 -25.62 -17.39
N LYS A 210 -6.32 -25.10 -16.22
CA LYS A 210 -7.65 -25.30 -15.64
C LYS A 210 -8.75 -24.74 -16.56
N TRP A 211 -8.60 -23.51 -17.05
CA TRP A 211 -9.55 -22.89 -17.96
C TRP A 211 -9.69 -23.70 -19.27
N ILE A 212 -8.58 -24.09 -19.89
CA ILE A 212 -8.56 -24.84 -21.15
C ILE A 212 -9.26 -26.21 -21.00
N LYS A 213 -8.98 -26.93 -19.91
CA LYS A 213 -9.63 -28.22 -19.62
C LYS A 213 -11.15 -28.10 -19.51
N ASN A 214 -11.63 -27.06 -18.84
CA ASN A 214 -13.04 -26.83 -18.57
C ASN A 214 -13.80 -26.14 -19.72
N SER A 215 -13.09 -25.60 -20.72
CA SER A 215 -13.71 -24.95 -21.88
C SER A 215 -14.34 -25.95 -22.87
N ASP A 216 -15.38 -25.51 -23.60
CA ASP A 216 -16.00 -26.29 -24.69
C ASP A 216 -15.29 -26.11 -26.06
N LEU A 217 -14.07 -25.58 -26.04
CA LEU A 217 -13.31 -25.31 -27.26
C LEU A 217 -12.96 -26.56 -28.05
N HIS A 218 -12.83 -26.40 -29.37
CA HIS A 218 -12.37 -27.47 -30.23
C HIS A 218 -10.93 -27.88 -29.89
N ILE A 219 -10.59 -29.17 -30.09
CA ILE A 219 -9.30 -29.74 -29.69
C ILE A 219 -8.08 -28.98 -30.25
N LEU A 220 -8.17 -28.47 -31.47
CA LEU A 220 -7.09 -27.68 -32.08
C LEU A 220 -6.89 -26.32 -31.38
N GLN A 221 -7.98 -25.67 -30.97
CA GLN A 221 -7.92 -24.40 -30.22
C GLN A 221 -7.30 -24.64 -28.84
N LYS A 222 -7.72 -25.71 -28.14
CA LYS A 222 -7.12 -26.13 -26.87
C LYS A 222 -5.62 -26.36 -27.01
N LYS A 223 -5.19 -27.12 -28.04
CA LYS A 223 -3.76 -27.36 -28.31
C LYS A 223 -2.96 -26.08 -28.57
N GLY A 224 -3.57 -25.11 -29.25
CA GLY A 224 -2.96 -23.79 -29.45
C GLY A 224 -2.71 -23.04 -28.14
N LEU A 225 -3.72 -22.99 -27.27
CA LEU A 225 -3.62 -22.35 -25.96
C LEU A 225 -2.68 -23.09 -25.00
N GLU A 226 -2.72 -24.43 -24.97
CA GLU A 226 -1.79 -25.25 -24.18
C GLU A 226 -0.33 -24.95 -24.56
N LYS A 227 -0.04 -24.82 -25.85
CA LYS A 227 1.29 -24.46 -26.35
C LYS A 227 1.70 -23.06 -25.92
N LEU A 228 0.77 -22.10 -25.87
CA LEU A 228 1.06 -20.75 -25.36
C LEU A 228 1.31 -20.78 -23.85
N ALA A 229 0.44 -21.41 -23.08
CA ALA A 229 0.58 -21.51 -21.62
C ALA A 229 1.91 -22.16 -21.22
N LYS A 230 2.35 -23.21 -21.91
CA LYS A 230 3.65 -23.86 -21.64
C LYS A 230 4.85 -22.92 -21.76
N LYS A 231 4.81 -21.95 -22.69
CA LYS A 231 5.88 -20.95 -22.83
C LYS A 231 6.05 -20.09 -21.57
N LEU A 232 5.06 -20.01 -20.69
CA LEU A 232 5.21 -19.30 -19.41
C LEU A 232 6.23 -19.98 -18.48
N ILE A 233 6.40 -21.30 -18.59
CA ILE A 233 7.28 -22.09 -17.70
C ILE A 233 8.52 -22.67 -18.40
N GLU A 234 8.59 -22.59 -19.74
CA GLU A 234 9.75 -22.98 -20.58
C GLU A 234 10.76 -21.84 -20.76
#